data_AF-J9GVH5-F1
#
_entry.id   AF-J9GVH5-F1
#
_cell.length_a   1.000
_cell.length_b   1.000
_cell.length_c   1.000
_cell.angle_alpha   90.00
_cell.angle_beta   90.00
_cell.angle_gamma   90.00
#
_symmetry.space_group_name_H-M   'P 1'
#
loop_
_entity.id
_entity.type
_entity.pdbx_description
1 polymer ?
#
loop_
_entity_poly.entity_id
_entity_poly.type
_entity_poly.pdbx_seq_one_letter_code
_entity_poly.pdbx_strand_id
1 'polypeptide(L)'
;MTEAQLLDFTHQYLQEMGYAELGQPWLIYAHHDTDNLHLHVVTSRVAPDGHKINHHHERRRSQVVVDKLMGINRGKTTQKDIEATKQYHFSSFAQFKAILVSMGYEVYKKEKMVFIKKGGRIQEEIPLPVLELFYQQPQSDRARNRQLREILKCYRDVSANREDLKQTLKAKLGIDLVFFGRKDAPYGYMLVDHTHKRVIHGARILS
;
A
#
# COMPACT_ATOMS: atom_id res chain seq x y z
N MET A 1 -0.17 -21.06 -4.27
CA MET A 1 0.01 -22.09 -3.23
C MET A 1 -1.05 -23.15 -3.44
N THR A 2 -0.70 -24.42 -3.28
CA THR A 2 -1.69 -25.50 -3.21
C THR A 2 -2.42 -25.45 -1.86
N GLU A 3 -3.53 -26.17 -1.73
CA GLU A 3 -4.26 -26.29 -0.46
C GLU A 3 -3.37 -26.84 0.65
N ALA A 4 -2.61 -27.90 0.38
CA ALA A 4 -1.67 -28.47 1.34
C ALA A 4 -0.61 -27.46 1.80
N GLN A 5 -0.07 -26.65 0.89
CA GLN A 5 0.88 -25.58 1.23
C GLN A 5 0.22 -24.49 2.09
N LEU A 6 -1.03 -24.14 1.80
CA LEU A 6 -1.78 -23.12 2.55
C LEU A 6 -2.17 -23.63 3.95
N LEU A 7 -2.49 -24.92 4.07
CA LEU A 7 -2.76 -25.57 5.35
C LEU A 7 -1.49 -25.64 6.22
N ASP A 8 -0.35 -26.01 5.64
CA ASP A 8 0.93 -26.01 6.35
C ASP A 8 1.30 -24.60 6.84
N PHE A 9 1.16 -23.59 5.98
CA PHE A 9 1.32 -22.20 6.36
C PHE A 9 0.38 -21.79 7.50
N THR A 10 -0.87 -22.26 7.48
CA THR A 10 -1.87 -21.97 8.51
C THR A 10 -1.48 -22.58 9.86
N HIS A 11 -0.95 -23.80 9.89
CA HIS A 11 -0.42 -24.39 11.12
C HIS A 11 0.76 -23.59 11.69
N GLN A 12 1.73 -23.22 10.85
CA GLN A 12 2.85 -22.37 11.27
C GLN A 12 2.37 -21.00 11.78
N TYR A 13 1.37 -20.42 11.12
CA TYR A 13 0.76 -19.16 11.54
C TYR A 13 0.08 -19.27 12.91
N LEU A 14 -0.71 -20.32 13.15
CA LEU A 14 -1.38 -20.54 14.43
C LEU A 14 -0.36 -20.73 15.56
N GLN A 15 0.74 -21.44 15.29
CA GLN A 15 1.85 -21.61 16.23
C GLN A 15 2.47 -20.27 16.65
N GLU A 16 2.89 -19.46 15.68
CA GLU A 16 3.51 -18.17 15.94
C GLU A 16 2.54 -17.16 16.57
N MET A 17 1.24 -17.29 16.32
CA MET A 17 0.21 -16.45 16.93
C MET A 17 -0.15 -16.86 18.37
N GLY A 18 0.33 -18.02 18.84
CA GLY A 18 0.05 -18.55 20.19
C GLY A 18 -1.27 -19.31 20.27
N TYR A 19 -1.80 -19.76 19.14
CA TYR A 19 -3.04 -20.54 19.05
C TYR A 19 -2.77 -22.02 18.83
N ALA A 20 -1.55 -22.55 19.04
CA ALA A 20 -1.21 -23.95 18.76
C ALA A 20 -0.68 -24.75 19.95
N GLU A 21 -1.08 -24.37 21.15
CA GLU A 21 -0.78 -25.17 22.32
C GLU A 21 -1.47 -26.54 22.25
N LEU A 22 -0.83 -27.55 22.84
CA LEU A 22 -1.36 -28.91 22.85
C LEU A 22 -2.75 -28.93 23.52
N GLY A 23 -3.77 -29.40 22.79
CA GLY A 23 -5.15 -29.44 23.26
C GLY A 23 -6.00 -28.23 22.83
N GLN A 24 -5.40 -27.23 22.16
CA GLN A 24 -6.14 -26.10 21.61
C GLN A 24 -7.03 -26.56 20.44
N PRO A 25 -8.35 -26.31 20.46
CA PRO A 25 -9.24 -26.75 19.40
C PRO A 25 -9.19 -25.84 18.18
N TRP A 26 -9.17 -26.44 17.00
CA TRP A 26 -9.21 -25.76 15.70
C TRP A 26 -10.28 -26.34 14.78
N LEU A 27 -10.90 -25.46 14.00
CA LEU A 27 -11.63 -25.82 12.80
C LEU A 27 -11.05 -25.02 11.63
N ILE A 28 -10.49 -25.72 10.65
CA ILE A 28 -9.94 -25.13 9.43
C ILE A 28 -10.79 -25.64 8.26
N TYR A 29 -11.32 -24.71 7.47
CA TYR A 29 -12.20 -25.03 6.34
C TYR A 29 -11.72 -24.34 5.07
N ALA A 30 -11.57 -25.11 3.98
CA ALA A 30 -11.11 -24.61 2.69
C ALA A 30 -12.29 -24.17 1.81
N HIS A 31 -12.14 -23.01 1.19
CA HIS A 31 -13.13 -22.39 0.31
C HIS A 31 -12.55 -22.14 -1.08
N HIS A 32 -13.40 -22.31 -2.10
CA HIS A 32 -13.07 -22.14 -3.53
C HIS A 32 -14.09 -21.23 -4.26
N ASP A 33 -14.89 -20.48 -3.51
CA ASP A 33 -15.96 -19.61 -4.01
C ASP A 33 -15.45 -18.30 -4.63
N THR A 34 -14.14 -18.04 -4.59
CA THR A 34 -13.49 -16.91 -5.27
C THR A 34 -12.31 -17.39 -6.10
N ASP A 35 -11.78 -16.52 -6.96
CA ASP A 35 -10.60 -16.81 -7.80
C ASP A 35 -9.36 -17.25 -7.00
N ASN A 36 -9.35 -17.01 -5.68
CA ASN A 36 -8.28 -17.43 -4.79
C ASN A 36 -8.77 -18.48 -3.79
N LEU A 37 -8.02 -19.58 -3.69
CA LEU A 37 -8.13 -20.52 -2.59
C LEU A 37 -7.86 -19.81 -1.26
N HIS A 38 -8.77 -19.96 -0.30
CA HIS A 38 -8.60 -19.40 1.04
C HIS A 38 -9.10 -20.37 2.11
N LEU A 39 -8.56 -20.23 3.32
CA LEU A 39 -8.93 -21.03 4.48
C LEU A 39 -9.62 -20.13 5.52
N HIS A 40 -10.74 -20.60 6.06
CA HIS A 40 -11.34 -20.07 7.27
C HIS A 40 -10.80 -20.85 8.47
N VAL A 41 -10.36 -20.14 9.50
CA VAL A 41 -9.82 -20.74 10.72
C VAL A 41 -10.61 -20.23 11.92
N VAL A 42 -11.12 -21.16 12.71
CA VAL A 42 -11.86 -20.88 13.95
C VAL A 42 -11.16 -21.59 15.10
N THR A 43 -10.91 -20.86 16.19
CA THR A 43 -10.30 -21.40 17.41
C THR A 43 -10.81 -20.64 18.64
N SER A 44 -10.65 -21.24 19.82
CA SER A 44 -10.93 -20.58 21.10
C SER A 44 -9.89 -19.51 21.41
N ARG A 45 -10.29 -18.40 22.05
CA ARG A 45 -9.34 -17.43 22.65
C ARG A 45 -8.93 -17.78 24.08
N VAL A 46 -9.35 -18.94 24.57
CA VAL A 46 -8.98 -19.49 25.87
C VAL A 46 -8.07 -20.67 25.60
N ALA A 47 -6.87 -20.63 26.17
CA ALA A 47 -5.88 -21.69 26.09
C ALA A 47 -6.35 -22.95 26.85
N PRO A 48 -5.75 -24.13 26.63
CA PRO A 48 -6.18 -25.37 27.26
C PRO A 48 -6.11 -25.36 28.80
N ASP A 49 -5.22 -24.54 29.37
CA ASP A 49 -5.08 -24.34 30.82
C ASP A 49 -6.03 -23.28 31.41
N GLY A 50 -6.89 -22.68 30.57
CA GLY A 50 -7.89 -21.69 30.96
C GLY A 50 -7.44 -20.23 30.90
N HIS A 51 -6.17 -19.93 30.60
CA HIS A 51 -5.76 -18.53 30.46
C HIS A 51 -6.25 -17.92 29.14
N LYS A 52 -6.43 -16.59 29.13
CA LYS A 52 -6.84 -15.88 27.91
C LYS A 52 -5.64 -15.65 27.01
N ILE A 53 -5.72 -16.14 25.76
CA ILE A 53 -4.68 -15.91 24.75
C ILE A 53 -4.64 -14.41 24.42
N ASN A 54 -3.42 -13.86 24.36
CA ASN A 54 -3.22 -12.44 24.12
C ASN A 54 -3.80 -12.02 22.75
N HIS A 55 -4.70 -11.04 22.77
CA HIS A 55 -5.41 -10.50 21.61
C HIS A 55 -5.05 -9.02 21.34
N HIS A 56 -4.16 -8.43 22.15
CA HIS A 56 -3.74 -7.05 21.96
C HIS A 56 -2.99 -6.90 20.63
N HIS A 57 -3.40 -5.89 19.86
CA HIS A 57 -2.83 -5.57 18.55
C HIS A 57 -2.73 -6.77 17.60
N GLU A 58 -3.66 -7.73 17.68
CA GLU A 58 -3.66 -8.98 16.92
C GLU A 58 -3.43 -8.78 15.43
N ARG A 59 -4.09 -7.80 14.81
CA ARG A 59 -3.86 -7.42 13.40
C ARG A 59 -2.39 -7.10 13.10
N ARG A 60 -1.71 -6.35 13.97
CA ARG A 60 -0.29 -5.98 13.79
C ARG A 60 0.65 -7.15 14.07
N ARG A 61 0.28 -8.05 14.97
CA ARG A 61 1.07 -9.27 15.28
C ARG A 61 0.95 -10.26 14.12
N SER A 62 -0.27 -10.54 13.69
CA SER A 62 -0.59 -11.36 12.52
C SER A 62 0.22 -10.93 11.30
N GLN A 63 0.26 -9.63 11.01
CA GLN A 63 1.04 -9.14 9.86
C GLN A 63 2.53 -9.45 9.96
N VAL A 64 3.14 -9.34 11.16
CA VAL A 64 4.57 -9.67 11.37
C VAL A 64 4.82 -11.14 11.21
N VAL A 65 3.93 -11.99 11.75
CA VAL A 65 4.03 -13.43 11.60
C VAL A 65 3.96 -13.80 10.12
N VAL A 66 3.00 -13.25 9.37
CA VAL A 66 2.89 -13.47 7.92
C VAL A 66 4.16 -13.02 7.20
N ASP A 67 4.70 -11.84 7.52
CA ASP A 67 5.94 -11.36 6.89
C ASP A 67 7.13 -12.30 7.19
N LYS A 68 7.25 -12.77 8.45
CA LYS A 68 8.28 -13.72 8.88
C LYS A 68 8.18 -15.02 8.10
N LEU A 69 6.99 -15.62 8.05
CA LEU A 69 6.75 -16.90 7.38
C LEU A 69 6.94 -16.81 5.86
N MET A 70 6.62 -15.65 5.27
CA MET A 70 6.83 -15.40 3.83
C MET A 70 8.26 -14.92 3.49
N GLY A 71 9.15 -14.77 4.48
CA GLY A 71 10.51 -14.26 4.28
C GLY A 71 10.58 -12.79 3.81
N ILE A 72 9.52 -12.01 4.05
CA ILE A 72 9.41 -10.62 3.60
C ILE A 72 10.07 -9.70 4.62
N ASN A 73 11.11 -8.99 4.20
CA ASN A 73 11.71 -7.93 5.00
C ASN A 73 11.13 -6.57 4.61
N ARG A 74 10.08 -6.13 5.30
CA ARG A 74 9.40 -4.84 5.02
C ARG A 74 10.32 -3.64 5.14
N GLY A 75 11.27 -3.63 6.06
CA GLY A 75 12.22 -2.52 6.22
C GLY A 75 13.08 -2.37 4.96
N LYS A 76 13.67 -3.47 4.48
CA LYS A 76 14.45 -3.48 3.23
C LYS A 76 13.61 -3.07 2.02
N THR A 77 12.37 -3.57 1.90
CA THR A 77 11.47 -3.18 0.81
C THR A 77 11.14 -1.69 0.88
N THR A 78 10.84 -1.16 2.07
CA THR A 78 10.53 0.26 2.26
C THR A 78 11.71 1.13 1.89
N GLN A 79 12.92 0.76 2.30
CA GLN A 79 14.13 1.51 1.96
C GLN A 79 14.37 1.54 0.45
N LYS A 80 14.24 0.40 -0.24
CA LYS A 80 14.31 0.33 -1.71
C LYS A 80 13.26 1.20 -2.39
N ASP A 81 12.03 1.18 -1.91
CA ASP A 81 10.93 1.98 -2.48
C ASP A 81 11.17 3.49 -2.27
N ILE A 82 11.74 3.88 -1.13
CA ILE A 82 12.13 5.27 -0.84
C ILE A 82 13.27 5.71 -1.77
N GLU A 83 14.29 4.86 -1.95
CA GLU A 83 15.38 5.12 -2.90
C GLU A 83 14.87 5.25 -4.33
N ALA A 84 13.98 4.37 -4.77
CA ALA A 84 13.32 4.48 -6.07
C ALA A 84 12.50 5.76 -6.19
N THR A 85 11.83 6.18 -5.11
CA THR A 85 11.05 7.44 -5.07
C THR A 85 11.94 8.66 -5.27
N LYS A 86 13.17 8.67 -4.74
CA LYS A 86 14.13 9.78 -4.93
C LYS A 86 14.55 9.98 -6.39
N GLN A 87 14.36 8.98 -7.25
CA GLN A 87 14.64 9.08 -8.69
C GLN A 87 13.54 9.81 -9.46
N TYR A 88 12.40 10.11 -8.82
CA TYR A 88 11.33 10.88 -9.45
C TYR A 88 11.61 12.37 -9.41
N HIS A 89 11.11 13.08 -10.41
CA HIS A 89 11.03 14.54 -10.39
C HIS A 89 9.86 14.97 -9.52
N PHE A 90 10.14 15.52 -8.35
CA PHE A 90 9.17 16.18 -7.47
C PHE A 90 9.76 17.45 -6.85
N SER A 91 8.90 18.42 -6.58
CA SER A 91 9.24 19.74 -6.05
C SER A 91 8.50 20.06 -4.74
N SER A 92 7.79 19.10 -4.15
CA SER A 92 7.08 19.30 -2.88
C SER A 92 6.81 18.00 -2.13
N PHE A 93 6.56 18.11 -0.82
CA PHE A 93 6.13 17.00 0.02
C PHE A 93 4.87 16.31 -0.51
N ALA A 94 3.91 17.07 -1.05
CA ALA A 94 2.66 16.50 -1.54
C ALA A 94 2.88 15.58 -2.75
N GLN A 95 3.83 15.92 -3.63
CA GLN A 95 4.24 15.07 -4.76
C GLN A 95 5.03 13.85 -4.30
N PHE A 96 5.98 14.01 -3.38
CA PHE A 96 6.68 12.88 -2.75
C PHE A 96 5.69 11.88 -2.11
N LYS A 97 4.73 12.42 -1.34
CA LYS A 97 3.64 11.67 -0.75
C LYS A 97 2.82 10.95 -1.81
N ALA A 98 2.51 11.59 -2.94
CA ALA A 98 1.73 10.95 -4.01
C ALA A 98 2.40 9.67 -4.53
N ILE A 99 3.71 9.71 -4.78
CA ILE A 99 4.47 8.55 -5.29
C ILE A 99 4.38 7.39 -4.29
N LEU A 100 4.67 7.64 -3.01
CA LEU A 100 4.61 6.58 -2.01
C LEU A 100 3.18 6.06 -1.79
N VAL A 101 2.16 6.92 -1.87
CA VAL A 101 0.76 6.48 -1.81
C VAL A 101 0.41 5.58 -3.01
N SER A 102 0.94 5.84 -4.20
CA SER A 102 0.71 4.96 -5.36
C SER A 102 1.38 3.59 -5.21
N MET A 103 2.40 3.49 -4.36
CA MET A 103 3.08 2.26 -3.93
C MET A 103 2.43 1.60 -2.68
N GLY A 104 1.28 2.12 -2.21
CA GLY A 104 0.52 1.56 -1.10
C GLY A 104 1.01 1.95 0.30
N TYR A 105 1.77 3.04 0.42
CA TYR A 105 2.18 3.59 1.72
C TYR A 105 1.20 4.66 2.21
N GLU A 106 1.08 4.78 3.53
CA GLU A 106 0.49 5.93 4.21
C GLU A 106 1.62 6.90 4.58
N VAL A 107 1.59 8.13 4.07
CA VAL A 107 2.62 9.14 4.36
C VAL A 107 2.00 10.40 4.95
N TYR A 108 2.57 10.88 6.04
CA TYR A 108 2.16 12.12 6.70
C TYR A 108 3.38 12.85 7.28
N LYS A 109 3.23 14.15 7.47
CA LYS A 109 4.23 14.98 8.15
C LYS A 109 3.67 15.43 9.50
N LYS A 110 4.50 15.45 10.52
CA LYS A 110 4.19 16.05 11.83
C LYS A 110 5.45 16.80 12.27
N GLU A 111 5.29 18.06 12.66
CA GLU A 111 6.40 18.96 13.01
C GLU A 111 7.44 19.03 11.88
N LYS A 112 8.68 18.59 12.12
CA LYS A 112 9.78 18.55 11.15
C LYS A 112 10.12 17.13 10.68
N MET A 113 9.22 16.17 10.89
CA MET A 113 9.42 14.77 10.52
C MET A 113 8.35 14.29 9.53
N VAL A 114 8.77 13.44 8.59
CA VAL A 114 7.94 12.71 7.65
C VAL A 114 7.90 11.26 8.07
N PHE A 115 6.70 10.73 8.24
CA PHE A 115 6.46 9.36 8.66
C PHE A 115 5.92 8.56 7.49
N ILE A 116 6.54 7.41 7.22
CA ILE A 116 6.15 6.48 6.17
C ILE A 116 5.65 5.21 6.84
N LYS A 117 4.38 4.88 6.63
CA LYS A 117 3.69 3.78 7.29
C LYS A 117 3.18 2.77 6.26
N LYS A 118 3.31 1.48 6.56
CA LYS A 118 2.76 0.37 5.76
C LYS A 118 2.38 -0.78 6.67
N GLY A 119 1.22 -1.39 6.43
CA GLY A 119 0.72 -2.48 7.28
C GLY A 119 0.42 -2.07 8.73
N GLY A 120 0.01 -0.82 8.96
CA GLY A 120 -0.35 -0.34 10.30
C GLY A 120 0.82 0.05 11.21
N ARG A 121 2.07 0.01 10.70
CA ARG A 121 3.30 0.35 11.43
C ARG A 121 4.12 1.39 10.69
N ILE A 122 4.76 2.28 11.44
CA ILE A 122 5.78 3.19 10.91
C ILE A 122 6.95 2.33 10.48
N GLN A 123 7.36 2.48 9.21
CA GLN A 123 8.46 1.76 8.60
C GLN A 123 9.71 2.62 8.55
N GLU A 124 9.56 3.92 8.30
CA GLU A 124 10.66 4.88 8.21
C GLU A 124 10.23 6.26 8.71
N GLU A 125 11.18 6.99 9.28
CA GLU A 125 11.04 8.38 9.72
C GLU A 125 12.14 9.22 9.08
N ILE A 126 11.76 10.26 8.33
CA ILE A 126 12.70 11.09 7.58
C ILE A 126 12.55 12.54 8.05
N PRO A 127 13.62 13.22 8.49
CA PRO A 127 13.57 14.65 8.72
C PRO A 127 13.17 15.40 7.46
N LEU A 128 12.18 16.29 7.56
CA LEU A 128 11.71 17.08 6.43
C LEU A 128 12.85 17.84 5.71
N PRO A 129 13.84 18.44 6.40
CA PRO A 129 14.97 19.09 5.73
C PRO A 129 15.79 18.14 4.86
N VAL A 130 15.94 16.87 5.24
CA VAL A 130 16.65 15.86 4.44
C VAL A 130 15.87 15.54 3.17
N LEU A 131 14.54 15.49 3.25
CA LEU A 131 13.68 15.29 2.10
C LEU A 131 13.71 16.49 1.13
N GLU A 132 13.73 17.72 1.67
CA GLU A 132 13.74 18.96 0.90
C GLU A 132 15.00 19.10 0.02
N LEU A 133 16.12 18.47 0.39
CA LEU A 133 17.33 18.40 -0.44
C LEU A 133 17.10 17.70 -1.79
N PHE A 134 16.07 16.85 -1.89
CA PHE A 134 15.71 16.16 -3.15
C PHE A 134 14.71 16.95 -3.99
N TYR A 135 14.26 18.13 -3.54
CA TYR A 135 13.29 18.91 -4.30
C TYR A 135 13.95 19.51 -5.55
N GLN A 136 13.31 19.25 -6.68
CA GLN A 136 13.76 19.73 -7.97
C GLN A 136 12.92 20.93 -8.40
N GLN A 137 13.45 21.73 -9.32
CA GLN A 137 12.71 22.88 -9.84
C GLN A 137 11.41 22.43 -10.53
N PRO A 138 10.29 23.15 -10.35
CA PRO A 138 9.03 22.78 -11.01
C PRO A 138 9.19 22.78 -12.54
N GLN A 139 8.98 21.63 -13.17
CA GLN A 139 8.99 21.53 -14.62
C GLN A 139 7.59 21.81 -15.18
N SER A 140 7.48 22.77 -16.10
CA SER A 140 6.27 23.00 -16.89
C SER A 140 6.44 22.34 -18.26
N ASP A 141 5.61 21.34 -18.54
CA ASP A 141 5.58 20.67 -19.83
C ASP A 141 4.14 20.74 -20.37
N ARG A 142 3.80 21.86 -21.00
CA ARG A 142 2.44 22.12 -21.49
C ARG A 142 2.01 21.09 -22.54
N ALA A 143 2.94 20.65 -23.39
CA ALA A 143 2.67 19.66 -24.41
C ALA A 143 2.29 18.31 -23.78
N ARG A 144 3.08 17.85 -22.80
CA ARG A 144 2.77 16.61 -22.06
C ARG A 144 1.48 16.74 -21.25
N ASN A 145 1.24 17.88 -20.60
CA ASN A 145 -0.02 18.09 -19.85
C ASN A 145 -1.24 18.00 -20.77
N ARG A 146 -1.18 18.60 -21.96
CA ARG A 146 -2.25 18.49 -22.96
C ARG A 146 -2.44 17.04 -23.41
N GLN A 147 -1.35 16.30 -23.64
CA GLN A 147 -1.44 14.88 -23.99
C GLN A 147 -2.11 14.05 -22.88
N LEU A 148 -1.70 14.25 -21.62
CA LEU A 148 -2.28 13.57 -20.47
C LEU A 148 -3.76 13.92 -20.29
N ARG A 149 -4.16 15.15 -20.58
CA ARG A 149 -5.56 15.58 -20.58
C ARG A 149 -6.40 14.77 -21.56
N GLU A 150 -5.93 14.62 -22.80
CA GLU A 150 -6.66 13.86 -23.82
C GLU A 150 -6.73 12.37 -23.49
N ILE A 151 -5.64 11.80 -22.96
CA ILE A 151 -5.63 10.43 -22.43
C ILE A 151 -6.70 10.29 -21.34
N LEU A 152 -6.69 11.17 -20.34
CA LEU A 152 -7.65 11.09 -19.22
C LEU A 152 -9.10 11.21 -19.69
N LYS A 153 -9.41 12.07 -20.66
CA LYS A 153 -10.76 12.17 -21.25
C LYS A 153 -11.17 10.85 -21.89
N CYS A 154 -10.32 10.29 -22.76
CA CYS A 154 -10.61 9.05 -23.47
C CYS A 154 -10.87 7.90 -22.50
N TYR A 155 -10.01 7.73 -21.49
CA TYR A 155 -10.17 6.65 -20.52
C TYR A 155 -11.32 6.88 -19.55
N ARG A 156 -11.61 8.13 -19.17
CA ARG A 156 -12.76 8.47 -18.33
C ARG A 156 -14.08 8.01 -18.96
N ASP A 157 -14.24 8.24 -20.26
CA ASP A 157 -15.50 7.99 -20.97
C ASP A 157 -15.78 6.49 -21.18
N VAL A 158 -14.76 5.63 -21.04
CA VAL A 158 -14.86 4.17 -21.18
C VAL A 158 -14.72 3.42 -19.85
N SER A 159 -14.46 4.12 -18.74
CA SER A 159 -14.31 3.49 -17.42
C SER A 159 -15.64 3.52 -16.67
N ALA A 160 -16.00 2.43 -15.99
CA ALA A 160 -17.26 2.33 -15.25
C ALA A 160 -17.30 3.23 -14.01
N ASN A 161 -16.15 3.43 -13.36
CA ASN A 161 -16.02 4.27 -12.18
C ASN A 161 -14.56 4.73 -11.96
N ARG A 162 -14.33 5.50 -10.89
CA ARG A 162 -13.01 6.04 -10.54
C ARG A 162 -11.96 4.96 -10.27
N GLU A 163 -12.33 3.84 -9.67
CA GLU A 163 -11.38 2.78 -9.34
C GLU A 163 -10.98 2.00 -10.60
N ASP A 164 -11.95 1.72 -11.46
CA ASP A 164 -11.71 1.13 -12.78
C ASP A 164 -10.79 2.02 -13.65
N LEU A 165 -11.03 3.34 -13.66
CA LEU A 165 -10.16 4.30 -14.33
C LEU A 165 -8.72 4.24 -13.81
N LYS A 166 -8.54 4.23 -12.48
CA LYS A 166 -7.22 4.12 -11.85
C LYS A 166 -6.51 2.84 -12.27
N GLN A 167 -7.19 1.70 -12.17
CA GLN A 167 -6.62 0.39 -12.50
C GLN A 167 -6.24 0.32 -13.97
N THR A 168 -7.11 0.79 -14.86
CA THR A 168 -6.88 0.80 -16.30
C THR A 168 -5.70 1.67 -16.70
N LEU A 169 -5.58 2.90 -16.18
CA LEU A 169 -4.45 3.78 -16.46
C LEU A 169 -3.13 3.23 -15.93
N LYS A 170 -3.15 2.63 -14.74
CA LYS A 170 -1.96 2.01 -14.15
C LYS A 170 -1.50 0.83 -15.00
N ALA A 171 -2.42 -0.06 -15.34
CA ALA A 171 -2.12 -1.29 -16.09
C ALA A 171 -1.64 -1.02 -17.52
N LYS A 172 -2.30 -0.09 -18.24
CA LYS A 172 -2.00 0.17 -19.66
C LYS A 172 -0.88 1.18 -19.88
N LEU A 173 -0.76 2.19 -19.01
CA LEU A 173 0.10 3.35 -19.25
C LEU A 173 1.15 3.58 -18.16
N GLY A 174 1.12 2.82 -17.06
CA GLY A 174 2.00 3.06 -15.91
C GLY A 174 1.68 4.37 -15.19
N ILE A 175 0.42 4.81 -15.24
CA ILE A 175 -0.02 6.07 -14.65
C ILE A 175 -0.94 5.80 -13.46
N ASP A 176 -0.54 6.28 -12.28
CA ASP A 176 -1.38 6.23 -11.08
C ASP A 176 -2.08 7.57 -10.81
N LEU A 177 -3.36 7.52 -10.44
CA LEU A 177 -4.10 8.67 -9.94
C LEU A 177 -4.23 8.61 -8.43
N VAL A 178 -3.64 9.60 -7.76
CA VAL A 178 -3.63 9.72 -6.30
C VAL A 178 -4.52 10.87 -5.88
N PHE A 179 -5.61 10.55 -5.20
CA PHE A 179 -6.61 11.53 -4.75
C PHE A 179 -6.29 12.04 -3.34
N PHE A 180 -6.47 13.34 -3.12
CA PHE A 180 -6.27 14.01 -1.85
C PHE A 180 -7.61 14.55 -1.33
N GLY A 181 -7.88 14.37 -0.03
CA GLY A 181 -9.11 14.81 0.62
C GLY A 181 -9.86 13.66 1.28
N ARG A 182 -11.18 13.81 1.41
CA ARG A 182 -12.05 12.75 1.95
C ARG A 182 -12.22 11.67 0.87
N LYS A 183 -12.42 10.41 1.29
CA LYS A 183 -12.57 9.25 0.39
C LYS A 183 -13.62 9.49 -0.71
N ASP A 184 -14.75 10.07 -0.32
CA ASP A 184 -15.90 10.28 -1.19
C ASP A 184 -15.96 11.71 -1.77
N ALA A 185 -15.16 12.63 -1.23
CA ALA A 185 -15.08 14.02 -1.66
C ALA A 185 -13.61 14.49 -1.69
N PRO A 186 -12.82 14.03 -2.68
CA PRO A 186 -11.46 14.51 -2.86
C PRO A 186 -11.48 15.97 -3.35
N TYR A 187 -10.63 16.83 -2.79
CA TYR A 187 -10.49 18.21 -3.24
C TYR A 187 -9.52 18.33 -4.42
N GLY A 188 -8.73 17.29 -4.70
CA GLY A 188 -7.77 17.29 -5.79
C GLY A 188 -7.12 15.93 -6.00
N TYR A 189 -6.33 15.83 -7.06
CA TYR A 189 -5.56 14.62 -7.37
C TYR A 189 -4.20 14.98 -7.95
N MET A 190 -3.29 14.01 -7.90
CA MET A 190 -2.02 14.03 -8.62
C MET A 190 -1.92 12.82 -9.53
N LEU A 191 -1.23 13.01 -10.64
CA LEU A 191 -0.88 11.96 -11.58
C LEU A 191 0.58 11.58 -11.35
N VAL A 192 0.83 10.31 -11.06
CA VAL A 192 2.18 9.74 -10.92
C VAL A 192 2.48 8.94 -12.19
N ASP A 193 3.39 9.44 -13.01
CA ASP A 193 3.85 8.80 -14.24
C ASP A 193 5.10 7.97 -13.91
N HIS A 194 4.92 6.65 -13.77
CA HIS A 194 5.99 5.74 -13.39
C HIS A 194 7.00 5.50 -14.50
N THR A 195 6.60 5.71 -15.75
CA THR A 195 7.45 5.55 -16.95
C THR A 195 8.45 6.69 -17.06
N HIS A 196 7.99 7.93 -16.91
CA HIS A 196 8.83 9.12 -17.01
C HIS A 196 9.37 9.60 -15.65
N LYS A 197 9.00 8.93 -14.55
CA LYS A 197 9.38 9.26 -13.18
C LYS A 197 8.99 10.70 -12.81
N ARG A 198 7.74 11.10 -13.08
CA ARG A 198 7.25 12.47 -12.82
C ARG A 198 5.94 12.47 -12.03
N VAL A 199 5.70 13.57 -11.32
CA VAL A 199 4.42 13.81 -10.63
C VAL A 199 3.82 15.13 -11.06
N ILE A 200 2.55 15.10 -11.46
CA ILE A 200 1.86 16.27 -12.02
C ILE A 200 0.61 16.55 -11.18
N HIS A 201 0.44 17.81 -10.78
CA HIS A 201 -0.79 18.26 -10.13
C HIS A 201 -1.95 18.22 -11.13
N GLY A 202 -3.09 17.63 -10.74
CA GLY A 202 -4.26 17.51 -11.62
C GLY A 202 -4.76 18.86 -12.15
N ALA A 203 -4.65 19.93 -11.37
CA ALA A 203 -4.99 21.28 -11.81
C ALA A 203 -4.19 21.75 -13.04
N ARG A 204 -2.94 21.31 -13.19
CA ARG A 204 -2.07 21.67 -14.34
C ARG A 204 -2.37 20.86 -15.61
N ILE A 205 -3.15 19.78 -15.49
CA ILE A 205 -3.57 18.96 -16.63
C ILE A 205 -4.82 19.56 -17.27
N LEU A 206 -5.67 20.20 -16.48
CA LEU A 206 -6.91 20.81 -16.95
C LEU A 206 -6.74 22.25 -17.47
N SER A 207 -5.62 22.91 -17.11
CA SER A 207 -5.23 24.21 -17.65
C SER A 207 -4.85 24.17 -19.13
#